data_AF-A0A9E1VS09-F1
#
_entry.id   AF-A0A9E1VS09-F1
#
_cell.length_a   1.000
_cell.length_b   1.000
_cell.length_c   1.000
_cell.angle_alpha   90.00
_cell.angle_beta   90.00
_cell.angle_gamma   90.00
#
_symmetry.space_group_name_H-M   'P 1'
#
loop_
_entity.id
_entity.type
_entity.pdbx_description
1 polymer ?
#
loop_
_entity_poly.entity_id
_entity_poly.type
_entity_poly.pdbx_seq_one_letter_code
_entity_poly.pdbx_strand_id
1 'polypeptide(L)'
;TSTRRIIVHESIISEIKTELAKAYSQLKIGNPLDESNHVGPLIDVDAVNQYNSALNQIKDQGGKLIVEGGVLLGDDYKSGCYVKPAIAEIKNEASIVQTETFAPILYVIEYKGEVQNAIEIMNDVKQGLSSSIMTKNLKESEIFLSASGSDCGIANVNIGTSGAEIGGAFGGEKETGGGRESGSDAWKVYMRRQTNTINYSSELALAQGINFDL
;
A
#
# COMPACT_ATOMS: atom_id res chain seq x y z
N THR A 1 -0.38 5.25 -3.19
CA THR A 1 0.38 4.19 -2.49
C THR A 1 0.94 4.68 -1.16
N SER A 2 0.14 5.38 -0.34
CA SER A 2 0.62 5.96 0.92
C SER A 2 0.91 4.88 1.96
N THR A 3 2.01 5.01 2.70
CA THR A 3 2.28 4.15 3.86
C THR A 3 1.30 4.50 4.98
N ARG A 4 0.38 3.57 5.30
CA ARG A 4 -0.61 3.74 6.38
C ARG A 4 -0.29 2.90 7.62
N ARG A 5 0.46 1.82 7.48
CA ARG A 5 0.90 0.95 8.58
C ARG A 5 2.41 0.80 8.51
N ILE A 6 3.08 0.89 9.65
CA ILE A 6 4.44 0.40 9.84
C ILE A 6 4.44 -0.65 10.93
N ILE A 7 5.13 -1.75 10.67
CA ILE A 7 5.23 -2.91 11.56
C ILE A 7 6.68 -2.95 12.02
N VAL A 8 6.90 -2.72 13.31
CA VAL A 8 8.21 -2.37 13.87
C VAL A 8 8.60 -3.38 14.93
N HIS A 9 9.85 -3.86 14.86
CA HIS A 9 10.35 -4.85 15.81
C HIS A 9 10.44 -4.25 17.21
N GLU A 10 10.08 -5.02 18.23
CA GLU A 10 10.06 -4.60 19.63
C GLU A 10 11.37 -3.98 20.12
N SER A 11 12.51 -4.40 19.56
CA SER A 11 13.83 -3.88 19.96
C SER A 11 14.09 -2.43 19.54
N ILE A 12 13.36 -1.90 18.56
CA ILE A 12 13.59 -0.55 18.00
C ILE A 12 12.33 0.34 18.00
N ILE A 13 11.16 -0.19 18.39
CA ILE A 13 9.90 0.55 18.30
C ILE A 13 9.92 1.89 19.05
N SER A 14 10.55 1.95 20.22
CA SER A 14 10.67 3.19 21.01
C SER A 14 11.49 4.27 20.30
N GLU A 15 12.58 3.88 19.65
CA GLU A 15 13.43 4.78 18.87
C GLU A 15 12.67 5.28 17.63
N ILE A 16 12.03 4.37 16.89
CA ILE A 16 11.23 4.72 15.71
C ILE A 16 10.09 5.69 16.04
N LYS A 17 9.36 5.47 17.14
CA LYS A 17 8.30 6.40 17.58
C LYS A 17 8.84 7.80 17.86
N THR A 18 10.02 7.88 18.47
CA THR A 18 10.68 9.16 18.81
C THR A 18 11.12 9.91 17.55
N GLU A 19 11.82 9.22 16.64
CA GLU A 19 12.30 9.84 15.40
C GLU A 19 11.15 10.22 14.46
N LEU A 20 10.07 9.43 14.40
CA LEU A 20 8.87 9.78 13.66
C LEU A 20 8.21 11.05 14.20
N ALA A 21 8.04 11.15 15.52
CA ALA A 21 7.45 12.35 16.13
C ALA A 21 8.29 13.61 15.82
N LYS A 22 9.61 13.48 15.89
CA LYS A 22 10.56 14.55 15.56
C LYS A 22 10.55 14.90 14.07
N ALA A 23 10.42 13.93 13.17
CA ALA A 23 10.33 14.20 11.74
C ALA A 23 9.01 14.92 11.39
N TYR A 24 7.89 14.47 11.97
CA TYR A 24 6.58 15.04 11.69
C TYR A 24 6.41 16.46 12.21
N SER A 25 7.10 16.84 13.29
CA SER A 25 7.07 18.23 13.80
C SER A 25 7.75 19.24 12.88
N GLN A 26 8.54 18.78 11.91
CA GLN A 26 9.22 19.62 10.92
C GLN A 26 8.37 19.87 9.67
N LEU A 27 7.24 19.18 9.52
CA LEU A 27 6.36 19.31 8.36
C LEU A 27 5.73 20.71 8.33
N LYS A 28 5.81 21.34 7.15
CA LYS A 28 5.12 22.59 6.84
C LYS A 28 3.86 22.27 6.06
N ILE A 29 2.73 22.78 6.53
CA ILE A 29 1.40 22.52 5.97
C ILE A 29 0.89 23.85 5.42
N GLY A 30 0.43 23.88 4.18
CA GLY A 30 0.01 25.12 3.55
C GLY A 30 -0.33 24.97 2.07
N ASN A 31 -0.42 26.10 1.36
CA ASN A 31 -0.77 26.14 -0.05
C ASN A 31 0.17 25.24 -0.87
N PRO A 32 -0.36 24.28 -1.65
CA PRO A 32 0.46 23.35 -2.45
C PRO A 32 1.23 24.02 -3.60
N LEU A 33 0.93 25.29 -3.95
CA LEU A 33 1.71 26.06 -4.92
C LEU A 33 2.99 26.67 -4.34
N ASP A 34 3.14 26.66 -3.02
CA ASP A 34 4.37 27.07 -2.33
C ASP A 34 5.23 25.82 -2.07
N GLU A 35 6.35 25.73 -2.79
CA GLU A 35 7.30 24.61 -2.71
C GLU A 35 7.95 24.44 -1.32
N SER A 36 7.84 25.44 -0.43
CA SER A 36 8.32 25.30 0.95
C SER A 36 7.38 24.46 1.82
N ASN A 37 6.14 24.22 1.39
CA ASN A 37 5.18 23.36 2.06
C ASN A 37 5.36 21.90 1.65
N HIS A 38 5.21 21.00 2.62
CA HIS A 38 5.34 19.55 2.42
C HIS A 38 3.98 18.87 2.27
N VAL A 39 2.93 19.46 2.87
CA VAL A 39 1.60 18.85 2.95
C VAL A 39 0.55 19.89 2.55
N GLY A 40 -0.23 19.55 1.52
CA GLY A 40 -1.39 20.33 1.09
C GLY A 40 -2.68 19.93 1.82
N PRO A 41 -3.84 20.43 1.37
CA PRO A 41 -5.13 20.06 1.96
C PRO A 41 -5.56 18.64 1.55
N LEU A 42 -6.48 18.06 2.31
CA LEU A 42 -7.34 16.98 1.83
C LEU A 42 -8.25 17.48 0.70
N ILE A 43 -8.84 16.55 -0.04
CA ILE A 43 -9.62 16.88 -1.23
C ILE A 43 -10.89 17.68 -0.91
N ASP A 44 -11.59 17.36 0.17
CA ASP A 44 -12.84 17.99 0.58
C ASP A 44 -13.11 17.83 2.09
N VAL A 45 -14.23 18.40 2.54
CA VAL A 45 -14.67 18.38 3.95
C VAL A 45 -15.14 16.98 4.37
N ASP A 46 -15.62 16.15 3.45
CA ASP A 46 -16.03 14.77 3.78
C ASP A 46 -14.82 13.90 4.10
N ALA A 47 -13.71 14.07 3.39
CA ALA A 47 -12.43 13.46 3.73
C ALA A 47 -11.92 13.91 5.11
N VAL A 48 -12.13 15.18 5.48
CA VAL A 48 -11.82 15.71 6.82
C VAL A 48 -12.70 15.08 7.89
N ASN A 49 -13.99 14.88 7.61
CA ASN A 49 -14.93 14.23 8.52
C ASN A 49 -14.55 12.75 8.74
N GLN A 50 -14.19 12.03 7.68
CA GLN A 50 -13.67 10.66 7.77
C GLN A 50 -12.36 10.61 8.56
N TYR A 51 -11.44 11.55 8.32
CA TYR A 51 -10.21 11.68 9.08
C TYR A 51 -10.48 11.89 10.58
N ASN A 52 -11.35 12.81 10.95
CA ASN A 52 -11.70 13.04 12.36
C ASN A 52 -12.41 11.82 12.99
N SER A 53 -13.28 11.15 12.24
CA SER A 53 -13.90 9.89 12.69
C SER A 53 -12.86 8.82 12.97
N ALA A 54 -11.86 8.66 12.09
CA ALA A 54 -10.77 7.72 12.29
C ALA A 54 -9.93 8.06 13.53
N LEU A 55 -9.63 9.35 13.78
CA LEU A 55 -8.92 9.76 15.00
C LEU A 55 -9.69 9.41 16.28
N ASN A 56 -11.02 9.54 16.26
CA ASN A 56 -11.85 9.14 17.41
C ASN A 56 -11.86 7.62 17.57
N GLN A 57 -12.04 6.86 16.48
CA GLN A 57 -11.99 5.40 16.51
C GLN A 57 -10.65 4.86 17.01
N ILE A 58 -9.53 5.51 16.69
CA ILE A 58 -8.21 5.16 17.23
C ILE A 58 -8.23 5.23 18.76
N LYS A 59 -8.76 6.32 19.34
CA LYS A 59 -8.83 6.49 20.79
C LYS A 59 -9.77 5.47 21.42
N ASP A 60 -10.94 5.26 20.83
CA ASP A 60 -11.95 4.32 21.31
C ASP A 60 -11.46 2.86 21.28
N GLN A 61 -10.58 2.52 20.33
CA GLN A 61 -9.97 1.20 20.18
C GLN A 61 -8.63 1.06 20.93
N GLY A 62 -8.34 1.97 21.86
CA GLY A 62 -7.17 1.89 22.74
C GLY A 62 -5.84 2.31 22.12
N GLY A 63 -5.87 2.98 20.96
CA GLY A 63 -4.70 3.54 20.31
C GLY A 63 -4.12 4.73 21.07
N LYS A 64 -2.80 4.85 21.06
CA LYS A 64 -2.05 5.95 21.66
C LYS A 64 -1.49 6.86 20.57
N LEU A 65 -1.90 8.12 20.57
CA LEU A 65 -1.34 9.11 19.65
C LEU A 65 0.11 9.45 20.02
N ILE A 66 1.01 9.25 19.06
CA ILE A 66 2.41 9.66 19.11
C ILE A 66 2.54 11.07 18.53
N VAL A 67 1.79 11.35 17.47
CA VAL A 67 1.64 12.68 16.87
C VAL A 67 0.15 13.00 16.80
N GLU A 68 -0.24 14.06 17.49
CA GLU A 68 -1.63 14.52 17.53
C GLU A 68 -2.07 15.08 16.18
N GLY A 69 -3.10 14.45 15.63
CA GLY A 69 -3.82 14.95 14.47
C GLY A 69 -4.65 16.21 14.74
N GLY A 70 -5.52 16.55 13.81
CA GLY A 70 -6.51 17.61 13.93
C GLY A 70 -6.55 18.53 12.72
N VAL A 71 -7.67 19.24 12.58
CA VAL A 71 -7.92 20.21 11.52
C VAL A 71 -7.21 21.53 11.87
N LEU A 72 -6.55 22.12 10.88
CA LEU A 72 -5.94 23.45 11.02
C LEU A 72 -7.00 24.54 10.84
N LEU A 73 -6.93 25.55 11.69
CA LEU A 73 -7.83 26.71 11.70
C LEU A 73 -7.02 27.99 11.45
N GLY A 74 -7.64 28.98 10.82
CA GLY A 74 -7.02 30.26 10.53
C GLY A 74 -7.31 30.76 9.12
N ASP A 75 -6.84 31.97 8.81
CA ASP A 75 -7.11 32.61 7.53
C ASP A 75 -6.51 31.85 6.34
N ASP A 76 -5.36 31.22 6.53
CA ASP A 76 -4.68 30.41 5.51
C ASP A 76 -5.35 29.03 5.28
N TYR A 77 -6.28 28.64 6.14
CA TYR A 77 -6.91 27.32 6.15
C TYR A 77 -8.44 27.38 5.97
N LYS A 78 -8.96 28.46 5.37
CA LYS A 78 -10.40 28.74 5.20
C LYS A 78 -11.20 27.65 4.49
N SER A 79 -10.56 26.79 3.70
CA SER A 79 -11.24 25.66 3.06
C SER A 79 -11.78 24.64 4.07
N GLY A 80 -11.22 24.60 5.29
CA GLY A 80 -11.51 23.55 6.27
C GLY A 80 -10.89 22.19 5.93
N CYS A 81 -10.12 22.10 4.84
CA CYS A 81 -9.56 20.84 4.34
C CYS A 81 -8.12 20.56 4.77
N TYR A 82 -7.50 21.46 5.52
CA TYR A 82 -6.12 21.29 5.98
C TYR A 82 -6.09 20.53 7.31
N VAL A 83 -5.31 19.46 7.36
CA VAL A 83 -5.19 18.61 8.56
C VAL A 83 -3.71 18.38 8.88
N LYS A 84 -3.42 18.18 10.17
CA LYS A 84 -2.12 17.69 10.62
C LYS A 84 -2.02 16.18 10.37
N PRO A 85 -0.94 15.65 9.78
CA PRO A 85 -0.71 14.22 9.77
C PRO A 85 -0.70 13.65 11.20
N ALA A 86 -1.26 12.46 11.39
CA ALA A 86 -1.36 11.80 12.69
C ALA A 86 -0.55 10.50 12.72
N ILE A 87 0.01 10.17 13.88
CA ILE A 87 0.67 8.89 14.12
C ILE A 87 0.09 8.27 15.39
N ALA A 88 -0.35 7.01 15.30
CA ALA A 88 -0.90 6.27 16.42
C ALA A 88 -0.21 4.92 16.60
N GLU A 89 0.21 4.61 17.82
CA GLU A 89 0.54 3.23 18.23
C GLU A 89 -0.76 2.50 18.56
N ILE A 90 -1.04 1.41 17.85
CA ILE A 90 -2.30 0.67 17.99
C ILE A 90 -2.11 -0.79 17.58
N LYS A 91 -2.94 -1.67 18.13
CA LYS A 91 -2.93 -3.11 17.84
C LYS A 91 -3.46 -3.39 16.43
N ASN A 92 -2.91 -4.39 15.75
CA ASN A 92 -3.27 -4.73 14.37
C ASN A 92 -4.75 -5.13 14.25
N GLU A 93 -5.29 -5.79 15.27
CA GLU A 93 -6.65 -6.32 15.31
C GLU A 93 -7.72 -5.21 15.41
N ALA A 94 -7.31 -3.97 15.69
CA ALA A 94 -8.20 -2.82 15.72
C ALA A 94 -8.83 -2.61 14.33
N SER A 95 -10.16 -2.53 14.26
CA SER A 95 -10.89 -2.41 13.00
C SER A 95 -10.49 -1.18 12.18
N ILE A 96 -10.06 -0.11 12.84
CA ILE A 96 -9.59 1.11 12.18
C ILE A 96 -8.26 0.92 11.45
N VAL A 97 -7.41 -0.01 11.91
CA VAL A 97 -6.14 -0.35 11.25
C VAL A 97 -6.37 -1.17 9.98
N GLN A 98 -7.43 -1.98 9.99
CA GLN A 98 -7.85 -2.86 8.89
C GLN A 98 -8.60 -2.11 7.78
N THR A 99 -9.10 -0.91 8.09
CA THR A 99 -9.91 -0.10 7.18
C THR A 99 -9.06 0.99 6.54
N GLU A 100 -9.12 1.11 5.22
CA GLU A 100 -8.48 2.24 4.55
C GLU A 100 -9.26 3.53 4.83
N THR A 101 -8.66 4.43 5.61
CA THR A 101 -9.06 5.85 5.65
C THR A 101 -8.14 6.63 4.71
N PHE A 102 -8.70 7.30 3.70
CA PHE A 102 -7.93 8.00 2.67
C PHE A 102 -7.39 9.37 3.15
N ALA A 103 -6.67 9.37 4.27
CA ALA A 103 -6.16 10.55 4.97
C ALA A 103 -4.75 10.28 5.55
N PRO A 104 -3.99 11.32 5.99
CA PRO A 104 -2.61 11.15 6.48
C PRO A 104 -2.59 10.64 7.93
N ILE A 105 -2.91 9.36 8.09
CA ILE A 105 -2.84 8.64 9.38
C ILE A 105 -1.87 7.48 9.21
N LEU A 106 -0.87 7.40 10.10
CA LEU A 106 0.08 6.31 10.17
C LEU A 106 -0.11 5.51 11.47
N TYR A 107 -0.34 4.21 11.33
CA TYR A 107 -0.42 3.26 12.44
C TYR A 107 0.95 2.61 12.67
N VAL A 108 1.42 2.63 13.91
CA VAL A 108 2.63 1.95 14.38
C VAL A 108 2.21 0.69 15.13
N ILE A 109 2.65 -0.46 14.63
CA ILE A 109 2.29 -1.77 15.14
C ILE A 109 3.56 -2.47 15.58
N GLU A 110 3.59 -2.97 16.81
CA GLU A 110 4.71 -3.77 17.31
C GLU A 110 4.63 -5.21 16.81
N TYR A 111 5.76 -5.78 16.40
CA TYR A 111 5.92 -7.23 16.28
C TYR A 111 7.15 -7.72 17.07
N LYS A 112 7.19 -9.02 17.33
CA LYS A 112 8.23 -9.68 18.14
C LYS A 112 8.78 -10.90 17.43
N GLY A 113 10.04 -11.25 17.71
CA GLY A 113 10.68 -12.44 17.17
C GLY A 113 11.00 -12.32 15.68
N GLU A 114 10.74 -13.38 14.93
CA GLU A 114 11.19 -13.52 13.54
C GLU A 114 10.34 -12.69 12.56
N VAL A 115 10.92 -12.40 11.40
CA VAL A 115 10.29 -11.58 10.35
C VAL A 115 8.95 -12.13 9.84
N GLN A 116 8.74 -13.43 9.93
CA GLN A 116 7.49 -14.09 9.54
C GLN A 116 6.31 -13.55 10.34
N ASN A 117 6.49 -13.24 11.63
CA ASN A 117 5.44 -12.66 12.46
C ASN A 117 5.03 -11.26 11.94
N ALA A 118 5.99 -10.46 11.45
CA ALA A 118 5.69 -9.18 10.81
C ALA A 118 4.95 -9.35 9.49
N ILE A 119 5.32 -10.37 8.70
CA ILE A 119 4.68 -10.69 7.42
C ILE A 119 3.23 -11.13 7.65
N GLU A 120 2.96 -11.94 8.68
CA GLU A 120 1.59 -12.34 9.05
C GLU A 120 0.73 -11.12 9.40
N ILE A 121 1.22 -10.23 10.27
CA ILE A 121 0.55 -8.96 10.61
C ILE A 121 0.32 -8.08 9.36
N MET A 122 1.31 -8.02 8.47
CA MET A 122 1.21 -7.24 7.24
C MET A 122 0.12 -7.80 6.31
N ASN A 123 0.07 -9.12 6.15
CA ASN A 123 -0.84 -9.82 5.26
C ASN A 123 -2.28 -9.91 5.82
N ASP A 124 -2.48 -9.68 7.12
CA ASP A 124 -3.78 -9.77 7.82
C ASP A 124 -4.82 -8.70 7.43
N VAL A 125 -4.50 -7.80 6.49
CA VAL A 125 -5.48 -6.88 5.91
C VAL A 125 -6.07 -7.41 4.60
N LYS A 126 -7.26 -6.90 4.26
CA LYS A 126 -7.98 -7.28 3.04
C LYS A 126 -7.38 -6.69 1.76
N GLN A 127 -6.64 -5.59 1.86
CA GLN A 127 -5.98 -4.92 0.74
C GLN A 127 -4.62 -5.56 0.43
N GLY A 128 -4.16 -5.48 -0.82
CA GLY A 128 -2.91 -6.11 -1.27
C GLY A 128 -2.16 -5.30 -2.32
N LEU A 129 -2.08 -3.98 -2.17
CA LEU A 129 -1.46 -3.09 -3.18
C LEU A 129 0.07 -3.13 -3.14
N SER A 130 0.68 -2.55 -2.11
CA SER A 130 2.13 -2.43 -2.00
C SER A 130 2.61 -2.61 -0.56
N SER A 131 3.77 -3.26 -0.43
CA SER A 131 4.46 -3.55 0.81
C SER A 131 5.95 -3.23 0.71
N SER A 132 6.62 -3.08 1.85
CA SER A 132 8.06 -2.86 1.90
C SER A 132 8.66 -3.37 3.20
N ILE A 133 9.88 -3.91 3.11
CA ILE A 133 10.73 -4.22 4.26
C ILE A 133 11.97 -3.32 4.28
N MET A 134 12.32 -2.81 5.46
CA MET A 134 13.56 -2.06 5.71
C MET A 134 14.50 -2.95 6.53
N THR A 135 15.47 -3.59 5.88
CA THR A 135 16.40 -4.53 6.54
C THR A 135 17.76 -4.57 5.85
N LYS A 136 18.81 -4.87 6.62
CA LYS A 136 20.15 -5.21 6.12
C LYS A 136 20.37 -6.73 6.05
N ASN A 137 19.42 -7.52 6.54
CA ASN A 137 19.51 -8.97 6.56
C ASN A 137 18.99 -9.55 5.23
N LEU A 138 19.91 -10.12 4.45
CA LEU A 138 19.59 -10.72 3.15
C LEU A 138 18.54 -11.85 3.26
N LYS A 139 18.57 -12.64 4.34
CA LYS A 139 17.59 -13.73 4.50
C LYS A 139 16.19 -13.18 4.72
N GLU A 140 16.06 -12.13 5.53
CA GLU A 140 14.76 -11.48 5.78
C GLU A 140 14.21 -10.83 4.51
N SER A 141 15.07 -10.16 3.72
CA SER A 141 14.64 -9.57 2.45
C SER A 141 14.15 -10.62 1.45
N GLU A 142 14.85 -11.75 1.33
CA GLU A 142 14.43 -12.84 0.43
C GLU A 142 13.19 -13.56 0.94
N ILE A 143 13.06 -13.78 2.25
CA ILE A 143 11.82 -14.32 2.85
C ILE A 143 10.63 -13.41 2.53
N PHE A 144 10.82 -12.09 2.67
CA PHE A 144 9.80 -11.09 2.38
C PHE A 144 9.34 -11.10 0.90
N LEU A 145 10.25 -11.34 -0.04
CA LEU A 145 9.95 -11.42 -1.47
C LEU A 145 9.55 -12.82 -1.96
N SER A 146 9.68 -13.83 -1.10
CA SER A 146 9.37 -15.23 -1.45
C SER A 146 7.86 -15.47 -1.60
N ALA A 147 7.49 -16.65 -2.10
CA ALA A 147 6.10 -17.08 -2.23
C ALA A 147 5.33 -17.17 -0.89
N SER A 148 6.04 -17.27 0.24
CA SER A 148 5.46 -17.23 1.60
C SER A 148 5.61 -15.87 2.27
N GLY A 149 6.08 -14.86 1.54
CA GLY A 149 6.34 -13.51 2.02
C GLY A 149 5.15 -12.58 1.87
N SER A 150 5.40 -11.39 1.32
CA SER A 150 4.34 -10.43 1.05
C SER A 150 3.33 -10.96 0.02
N ASP A 151 2.05 -10.73 0.28
CA ASP A 151 0.95 -11.03 -0.65
C ASP A 151 0.47 -9.81 -1.45
N CYS A 152 1.25 -8.74 -1.50
CA CYS A 152 0.96 -7.55 -2.28
C CYS A 152 1.42 -7.69 -3.74
N GLY A 153 0.80 -6.91 -4.64
CA GLY A 153 1.25 -6.87 -6.05
C GLY A 153 2.59 -6.17 -6.25
N ILE A 154 3.00 -5.31 -5.32
CA ILE A 154 4.31 -4.65 -5.27
C ILE A 154 4.95 -4.95 -3.93
N ALA A 155 6.13 -5.57 -3.92
CA ALA A 155 6.89 -5.85 -2.71
C ALA A 155 8.32 -5.31 -2.85
N ASN A 156 8.71 -4.43 -1.93
CA ASN A 156 9.94 -3.65 -2.01
C ASN A 156 10.92 -3.97 -0.86
N VAL A 157 12.22 -3.76 -1.10
CA VAL A 157 13.27 -3.86 -0.07
C VAL A 157 14.03 -2.53 -0.02
N ASN A 158 14.10 -1.93 1.17
CA ASN A 158 14.83 -0.68 1.44
C ASN A 158 14.37 0.55 0.63
N ILE A 159 13.16 0.50 0.08
CA ILE A 159 12.44 1.62 -0.52
C ILE A 159 10.96 1.54 -0.11
N GLY A 160 10.33 2.68 0.17
CA GLY A 160 8.95 2.71 0.69
C GLY A 160 7.89 2.11 -0.26
N THR A 161 6.65 2.09 0.20
CA THR A 161 5.47 1.56 -0.52
C THR A 161 5.11 2.32 -1.81
N SER A 162 5.71 3.50 -2.03
CA SER A 162 5.55 4.26 -3.27
C SER A 162 6.67 4.02 -4.28
N GLY A 163 7.61 3.10 -3.99
CA GLY A 163 8.63 2.66 -4.94
C GLY A 163 8.00 1.85 -6.07
N ALA A 164 7.67 2.53 -7.17
CA ALA A 164 7.22 1.95 -8.42
C ALA A 164 7.63 2.87 -9.58
N GLU A 165 7.77 2.31 -10.78
CA GLU A 165 8.21 3.05 -11.96
C GLU A 165 7.47 2.58 -13.22
N ILE A 166 7.54 3.37 -14.29
CA ILE A 166 6.78 3.16 -15.54
C ILE A 166 6.99 1.76 -16.13
N GLY A 167 8.21 1.22 -16.04
CA GLY A 167 8.56 -0.08 -16.59
C GLY A 167 7.91 -1.28 -15.88
N GLY A 168 7.48 -1.11 -14.62
CA GLY A 168 6.83 -2.14 -13.82
C GLY A 168 5.32 -2.24 -14.09
N ALA A 169 4.77 -3.44 -13.92
CA ALA A 169 3.32 -3.63 -13.86
C ALA A 169 2.80 -3.10 -12.51
N PHE A 170 1.96 -2.06 -12.55
CA PHE A 170 1.41 -1.43 -11.35
C PHE A 170 0.03 -2.00 -11.02
N GLY A 171 -0.18 -2.44 -9.78
CA GLY A 171 -1.45 -2.94 -9.29
C GLY A 171 -1.27 -3.87 -8.10
N GLY A 172 -2.36 -4.44 -7.61
CA GLY A 172 -2.36 -5.22 -6.38
C GLY A 172 -3.32 -6.39 -6.38
N GLU A 173 -3.23 -7.19 -5.33
CA GLU A 173 -4.01 -8.42 -5.10
C GLU A 173 -5.13 -8.19 -4.06
N LYS A 174 -5.86 -9.26 -3.74
CA LYS A 174 -6.97 -9.27 -2.78
C LYS A 174 -8.06 -8.24 -3.12
N GLU A 175 -8.56 -7.47 -2.14
CA GLU A 175 -9.55 -6.42 -2.38
C GLU A 175 -9.01 -5.23 -3.19
N THR A 176 -7.70 -5.16 -3.48
CA THR A 176 -7.19 -4.21 -4.48
C THR A 176 -7.66 -4.56 -5.91
N GLY A 177 -8.02 -5.82 -6.18
CA GLY A 177 -8.79 -6.21 -7.36
C GLY A 177 -8.04 -6.95 -8.48
N GLY A 178 -6.73 -7.19 -8.37
CA GLY A 178 -5.96 -8.07 -9.28
C GLY A 178 -5.53 -7.45 -10.62
N GLY A 179 -6.01 -6.25 -10.96
CA GLY A 179 -5.62 -5.54 -12.19
C GLY A 179 -4.13 -5.17 -12.22
N ARG A 180 -3.60 -4.92 -13.43
CA ARG A 180 -2.26 -4.38 -13.66
C ARG A 180 -2.26 -3.33 -14.78
N GLU A 181 -1.48 -2.27 -14.60
CA GLU A 181 -1.36 -1.12 -15.49
C GLU A 181 0.11 -0.75 -15.75
N SER A 182 0.34 0.20 -16.66
CA SER A 182 1.67 0.70 -17.05
C SER A 182 2.54 -0.33 -17.79
N GLY A 183 3.56 -0.88 -17.13
CA GLY A 183 4.66 -1.60 -17.79
C GLY A 183 4.46 -3.10 -17.95
N SER A 184 5.58 -3.81 -18.08
CA SER A 184 5.62 -5.24 -18.41
C SER A 184 4.74 -5.56 -19.65
N ASP A 185 3.83 -6.51 -19.51
CA ASP A 185 2.86 -6.92 -20.50
C ASP A 185 1.43 -6.53 -20.11
N ALA A 186 1.25 -5.51 -19.26
CA ALA A 186 -0.06 -4.99 -18.88
C ALA A 186 -0.90 -4.57 -20.10
N TRP A 187 -0.26 -4.15 -21.20
CA TRP A 187 -0.94 -3.85 -22.47
C TRP A 187 -1.79 -5.02 -22.99
N LYS A 188 -1.50 -6.28 -22.60
CA LYS A 188 -2.28 -7.46 -23.01
C LYS A 188 -3.73 -7.42 -22.54
N VAL A 189 -4.06 -6.73 -21.44
CA VAL A 189 -5.47 -6.63 -20.97
C VAL A 189 -6.33 -5.75 -21.88
N TYR A 190 -5.70 -4.91 -22.70
CA TYR A 190 -6.36 -4.04 -23.68
C TYR A 190 -6.43 -4.68 -25.08
N MET A 191 -6.00 -5.94 -25.21
CA MET A 191 -6.04 -6.71 -26.46
C MET A 191 -6.69 -8.08 -26.24
N ARG A 192 -7.12 -8.73 -27.32
CA ARG A 192 -7.61 -10.13 -27.28
C ARG A 192 -6.58 -11.07 -27.91
N ARG A 193 -6.26 -12.17 -27.22
CA ARG A 193 -5.39 -13.24 -27.78
C ARG A 193 -6.20 -14.09 -28.76
N GLN A 194 -5.58 -14.50 -29.85
CA GLN A 194 -6.16 -15.47 -30.81
C GLN A 194 -5.08 -16.48 -31.21
N THR A 195 -5.41 -17.76 -31.11
CA THR A 195 -4.55 -18.87 -31.59
C THR A 195 -5.05 -19.30 -32.97
N ASN A 196 -4.18 -19.29 -33.97
CA ASN A 196 -4.54 -19.60 -35.36
C ASN A 196 -3.70 -20.76 -35.88
N THR A 197 -4.35 -21.76 -36.46
CA THR A 197 -3.69 -22.82 -37.23
C THR A 197 -4.02 -22.61 -38.70
N ILE A 198 -2.99 -22.45 -39.53
CA ILE A 198 -3.12 -22.37 -40.99
C ILE A 198 -2.40 -23.58 -41.57
N ASN A 199 -3.16 -24.55 -42.04
CA ASN A 199 -2.62 -25.62 -42.86
C ASN A 199 -2.54 -25.14 -44.31
N TYR A 200 -1.33 -25.01 -44.85
CA TYR A 200 -1.08 -24.59 -46.23
C TYR A 200 -0.81 -25.77 -47.17
N SER A 201 -0.81 -27.01 -46.67
CA SER A 201 -0.75 -28.18 -47.54
C SER A 201 -2.10 -28.40 -48.22
N SER A 202 -2.08 -29.17 -49.32
CA SER A 202 -3.30 -29.75 -49.90
C SER A 202 -3.75 -31.02 -49.16
N GLU A 203 -3.08 -31.38 -48.06
CA GLU A 203 -3.32 -32.61 -47.31
C GLU A 203 -4.14 -32.30 -46.06
N LEU A 204 -5.17 -33.09 -45.81
CA LEU A 204 -5.86 -33.10 -44.53
C LEU A 204 -5.60 -34.46 -43.88
N ALA A 205 -5.15 -34.45 -42.62
CA ALA A 205 -5.02 -35.71 -41.89
C ALA A 205 -6.42 -36.30 -41.69
N LEU A 206 -6.71 -37.40 -42.40
CA LEU A 206 -7.96 -38.13 -42.23
C LEU A 206 -7.89 -38.98 -40.96
N ALA A 207 -8.94 -38.92 -40.16
CA ALA A 207 -9.00 -39.67 -38.91
C ALA A 207 -9.02 -41.19 -39.19
N GLN A 208 -8.35 -41.97 -38.32
CA GLN A 208 -8.40 -43.43 -38.30
C GLN A 208 -7.92 -44.16 -39.57
N GLY A 209 -7.17 -43.48 -40.45
CA GLY A 209 -6.64 -44.08 -41.68
C GLY A 209 -7.69 -44.34 -42.77
N ILE A 210 -8.89 -43.77 -42.63
CA ILE A 210 -9.96 -43.88 -43.63
C ILE A 210 -9.69 -42.86 -44.74
N ASN A 211 -9.65 -43.30 -46.01
CA ASN A 211 -9.59 -42.40 -47.17
C ASN A 211 -10.96 -42.27 -47.83
N PHE A 212 -11.44 -41.04 -48.01
CA PHE A 212 -12.67 -40.76 -48.76
C PHE A 212 -12.27 -40.36 -50.18
N ASP A 213 -12.11 -41.33 -51.09
CA ASP A 213 -11.92 -41.05 -52.52
C ASP A 213 -13.26 -40.55 -53.12
N LEU A 214 -13.41 -39.22 -53.22
CA LEU A 214 -14.56 -38.50 -53.79
C LEU A 214 -14.15 -37.64 -54.98
#